data_AF-L9WBV1-F1
#
_entry.id   AF-L9WBV1-F1
#
_cell.length_a   1.000
_cell.length_b   1.000
_cell.length_c   1.000
_cell.angle_alpha   90.00
_cell.angle_beta   90.00
_cell.angle_gamma   90.00
#
_symmetry.space_group_name_H-M   'P 1'
#
loop_
_entity.id
_entity.type
_entity.pdbx_description
1 polymer ?
#
loop_
_entity_poly.entity_id
_entity_poly.type
_entity_poly.pdbx_seq_one_letter_code
_entity_poly.pdbx_strand_id
1 'polypeptide(L)'
;MTGIYTGDPSVWRRVSPTVDDLRNEIRQAVGRYERMESTAFTKEALAAICDAVDYDIGTNGLPSKPQMRAGILWKNGILEDDDPERAERPLRKSELEAVASALRDE
;
A
#
# COMPACT_ATOMS: atom_id res chain seq x y z
N MET A 1 -23.49 -6.84 -32.20
CA MET A 1 -22.36 -7.65 -31.72
C MET A 1 -21.16 -6.73 -31.53
N THR A 2 -21.08 -6.08 -30.36
CA THR A 2 -19.88 -5.43 -29.79
C THR A 2 -20.28 -5.01 -28.37
N GLY A 3 -20.31 -5.99 -27.45
CA GLY A 3 -20.49 -5.72 -26.04
C GLY A 3 -19.22 -5.05 -25.52
N ILE A 4 -19.32 -3.77 -25.21
CA ILE A 4 -18.25 -2.99 -24.62
C ILE A 4 -18.05 -3.54 -23.20
N TYR A 5 -16.98 -4.30 -22.98
CA TYR A 5 -16.45 -4.59 -21.65
C TYR A 5 -15.86 -3.29 -21.10
N THR A 6 -16.73 -2.36 -20.72
CA THR A 6 -16.38 -1.31 -19.78
C THR A 6 -16.33 -2.02 -18.44
N GLY A 7 -15.14 -2.48 -18.04
CA GLY A 7 -14.92 -3.03 -16.71
C GLY A 7 -15.20 -1.93 -15.70
N ASP A 8 -16.46 -1.86 -15.26
CA ASP A 8 -16.85 -1.06 -14.10
C ASP A 8 -16.09 -1.63 -12.90
N PRO A 9 -15.18 -0.87 -12.26
CA PRO A 9 -14.38 -1.40 -11.16
C PRO A 9 -15.23 -1.70 -9.90
N SER A 10 -16.53 -1.38 -9.91
CA SER A 10 -17.41 -1.47 -8.74
C SER A 10 -18.04 -2.86 -8.53
N VAL A 11 -17.97 -3.78 -9.50
CA VAL A 11 -18.63 -5.11 -9.39
C VAL A 11 -17.86 -6.14 -8.56
N TRP A 12 -16.63 -5.87 -8.13
CA TRP A 12 -15.83 -6.78 -7.27
C TRP A 12 -16.18 -6.70 -5.78
N ARG A 13 -17.10 -5.81 -5.37
CA ARG A 13 -17.46 -5.56 -3.97
C ARG A 13 -18.38 -6.63 -3.36
N ARG A 14 -18.02 -7.92 -3.49
CA ARG A 14 -18.69 -9.02 -2.77
C ARG A 14 -17.79 -10.18 -2.32
N VAL A 15 -16.50 -10.14 -2.61
CA VAL A 15 -15.52 -11.09 -2.07
C VAL A 15 -14.46 -10.24 -1.36
N SER A 16 -14.15 -10.55 -0.10
CA SER A 16 -13.13 -9.81 0.66
C SER A 16 -11.85 -9.67 -0.18
N PRO A 17 -11.31 -8.46 -0.39
CA PRO A 17 -10.23 -8.24 -1.33
C PRO A 17 -9.06 -9.16 -1.00
N THR A 18 -8.43 -9.73 -2.02
CA THR A 18 -7.25 -10.58 -1.81
C THR A 18 -6.04 -9.72 -1.46
N VAL A 19 -4.97 -10.34 -0.98
CA VAL A 19 -3.70 -9.62 -0.73
C VAL A 19 -3.19 -8.97 -2.00
N ASP A 20 -3.38 -9.60 -3.15
CA ASP A 20 -2.98 -9.06 -4.45
C ASP A 20 -3.86 -7.89 -4.89
N ASP A 21 -5.18 -7.97 -4.71
CA ASP A 21 -6.08 -6.84 -4.96
C ASP A 21 -5.65 -5.61 -4.16
N LEU A 22 -5.40 -5.78 -2.85
CA LEU A 22 -4.97 -4.68 -1.97
C LEU A 22 -3.64 -4.09 -2.39
N ARG A 23 -2.68 -4.94 -2.78
CA ARG A 23 -1.37 -4.45 -3.27
C ARG A 23 -1.52 -3.71 -4.59
N ASN A 24 -2.41 -4.17 -5.47
CA ASN A 24 -2.65 -3.52 -6.74
C ASN A 24 -3.30 -2.16 -6.55
N GLU A 25 -4.31 -2.10 -5.69
CA GLU A 25 -5.00 -0.86 -5.32
C GLU A 25 -4.04 0.17 -4.72
N ILE A 26 -3.22 -0.22 -3.75
CA ILE A 26 -2.20 0.66 -3.16
C ILE A 26 -1.24 1.17 -4.24
N ARG A 27 -0.82 0.33 -5.21
CA ARG A 27 0.04 0.78 -6.32
C ARG A 27 -0.64 1.82 -7.21
N GLN A 28 -1.93 1.62 -7.52
CA GLN A 28 -2.71 2.57 -8.32
C GLN A 28 -2.85 3.91 -7.59
N ALA A 29 -3.14 3.88 -6.29
CA ALA A 29 -3.25 5.08 -5.46
C ALA A 29 -1.94 5.89 -5.47
N VAL A 30 -0.78 5.24 -5.37
CA VAL A 30 0.53 5.91 -5.40
C VAL A 30 1.08 6.15 -6.82
N GLY A 31 0.24 6.03 -7.85
CA GLY A 31 0.62 6.35 -9.24
C GLY A 31 1.65 5.41 -9.87
N ARG A 32 1.80 4.17 -9.38
CA ARG A 32 2.73 3.18 -9.93
C ARG A 32 1.96 2.15 -10.78
N TYR A 33 2.49 1.86 -11.99
CA TYR A 33 1.89 0.90 -12.92
C TYR A 33 1.66 -0.49 -12.31
N GLU A 34 0.50 -1.08 -12.62
CA GLU A 34 0.15 -2.45 -12.26
C GLU A 34 1.24 -3.43 -12.71
N ARG A 35 1.77 -4.22 -11.77
CA ARG A 35 2.63 -5.37 -12.06
C ARG A 35 1.84 -6.62 -11.68
N MET A 36 1.59 -7.48 -12.65
CA MET A 36 0.82 -8.72 -12.52
C MET A 36 1.49 -9.77 -11.61
N GLU A 37 2.72 -9.53 -11.11
CA GLU A 37 3.40 -10.48 -10.24
C GLU A 37 3.46 -9.98 -8.79
N SER A 38 2.87 -10.79 -7.91
CA SER A 38 2.70 -10.75 -6.45
C SER A 38 3.97 -10.55 -5.60
N THR A 39 4.92 -9.75 -6.05
CA THR A 39 6.16 -9.47 -5.34
C THR A 39 5.95 -8.43 -4.25
N ALA A 40 6.67 -8.57 -3.14
CA ALA A 40 6.66 -7.60 -2.05
C ALA A 40 7.04 -6.21 -2.57
N PHE A 41 6.49 -5.16 -1.94
CA PHE A 41 6.78 -3.78 -2.34
C PHE A 41 8.29 -3.50 -2.40
N THR A 42 8.70 -2.90 -3.51
CA THR A 42 10.07 -2.39 -3.69
C THR A 42 10.29 -1.17 -2.80
N LYS A 43 11.57 -0.77 -2.65
CA LYS A 43 11.92 0.43 -1.87
C LYS A 43 11.21 1.68 -2.42
N GLU A 44 11.14 1.78 -3.74
CA GLU A 44 10.45 2.87 -4.46
C GLU A 44 8.94 2.90 -4.22
N ALA A 45 8.31 1.73 -4.17
CA ALA A 45 6.88 1.66 -3.88
C ALA A 45 6.60 2.03 -2.41
N LEU A 46 7.43 1.57 -1.47
CA LEU A 46 7.32 1.97 -0.06
C LEU A 46 7.52 3.48 0.12
N ALA A 47 8.49 4.08 -0.58
CA ALA A 47 8.70 5.52 -0.53
C ALA A 47 7.48 6.30 -1.05
N ALA A 48 6.87 5.84 -2.16
CA ALA A 48 5.65 6.47 -2.68
C ALA A 48 4.45 6.31 -1.73
N ILE A 49 4.34 5.17 -1.04
CA ILE A 49 3.31 4.99 0.00
C ILE A 49 3.59 5.91 1.19
N CYS A 50 4.85 6.07 1.62
CA CYS A 50 5.19 7.00 2.69
C CYS A 50 4.76 8.43 2.35
N ASP A 51 5.06 8.88 1.13
CA ASP A 51 4.65 10.19 0.61
C ASP A 51 3.12 10.33 0.64
N ALA A 52 2.39 9.32 0.17
CA ALA A 52 0.93 9.29 0.15
C ALA A 52 0.27 9.14 1.54
N VAL A 53 0.99 8.74 2.58
CA VAL A 53 0.49 8.77 3.96
C VAL A 53 1.08 9.92 4.78
N ASP A 54 1.68 10.89 4.09
CA ASP A 54 2.34 12.07 4.68
C ASP A 54 3.41 11.68 5.73
N TYR A 55 4.08 10.55 5.54
CA TYR A 55 5.17 10.11 6.38
C TYR A 55 6.49 10.68 5.87
N ASP A 56 7.07 11.60 6.65
CA ASP A 56 8.37 12.19 6.33
C ASP A 56 9.49 11.15 6.46
N ILE A 57 9.97 10.68 5.31
CA ILE A 57 11.10 9.76 5.17
C ILE A 57 12.46 10.45 5.33
N GLY A 58 12.48 11.77 5.54
CA GLY A 58 13.67 12.57 5.74
C GLY A 58 14.40 12.89 4.42
N THR A 59 14.90 14.12 4.31
CA THR A 59 15.55 14.63 3.08
C THR A 59 16.94 14.02 2.84
N ASN A 60 17.51 13.29 3.81
CA ASN A 60 18.89 12.79 3.77
C ASN A 60 19.04 11.39 3.13
N GLY A 61 18.00 10.90 2.45
CA GLY A 61 18.00 9.65 1.70
C GLY A 61 16.97 8.65 2.18
N LEU A 62 16.53 7.77 1.26
CA LEU A 62 15.46 6.80 1.55
C LEU A 62 15.83 5.89 2.73
N PRO A 63 15.01 5.85 3.80
CA PRO A 63 15.29 5.04 4.97
C PRO A 63 15.18 3.54 4.64
N SER A 64 15.55 2.70 5.61
CA SER A 64 15.49 1.25 5.45
C SER A 64 14.06 0.77 5.14
N LYS A 65 13.93 -0.33 4.38
CA LYS A 65 12.61 -0.95 4.09
C LYS A 65 11.75 -1.17 5.35
N PRO A 66 12.29 -1.72 6.46
CA PRO A 66 11.54 -1.82 7.71
C PRO A 66 11.06 -0.46 8.24
N GLN A 67 11.91 0.57 8.23
CA GLN A 67 11.52 1.92 8.68
C GLN A 67 10.34 2.47 7.89
N MET A 68 10.37 2.38 6.55
CA MET A 68 9.27 2.85 5.72
C MET A 68 7.98 2.09 6.03
N ARG A 69 8.05 0.78 6.24
CA ARG A 69 6.87 0.01 6.65
C ARG A 69 6.35 0.44 8.01
N ALA A 70 7.23 0.66 8.97
CA ALA A 70 6.84 1.09 10.31
C ALA A 70 6.16 2.45 10.29
N GLY A 71 6.73 3.42 9.56
CA GLY A 71 6.13 4.73 9.36
C GLY A 71 4.74 4.68 8.73
N ILE A 72 4.56 3.83 7.71
CA ILE A 72 3.25 3.58 7.11
C ILE A 72 2.28 3.02 8.15
N LEU A 73 2.67 1.98 8.90
CA LEU A 73 1.81 1.36 9.91
C LEU A 73 1.46 2.34 11.05
N TRP A 74 2.40 3.19 11.45
CA TRP A 74 2.21 4.22 12.46
C TRP A 74 1.20 5.27 12.03
N LYS A 75 1.35 5.81 10.80
CA LYS A 75 0.39 6.76 10.21
C LYS A 75 -1.01 6.17 10.05
N ASN A 76 -1.11 4.87 9.83
CA ASN A 76 -2.37 4.13 9.76
C ASN A 76 -2.94 3.75 11.14
N GLY A 77 -2.28 4.12 12.25
CA GLY A 77 -2.71 3.81 13.61
C GLY A 77 -2.61 2.33 13.99
N ILE A 78 -1.87 1.53 13.23
CA ILE A 78 -1.63 0.10 13.52
C ILE A 78 -0.52 -0.07 14.55
N LEU A 79 0.53 0.76 14.42
CA LEU A 79 1.62 0.85 15.39
C LEU A 79 1.52 2.16 16.16
N GLU A 80 1.99 2.12 17.40
CA GLU A 80 2.09 3.31 18.25
C GLU A 80 3.29 4.20 17.88
N ASP A 81 4.28 3.63 17.17
CA ASP A 81 5.55 4.27 16.80
C ASP A 81 6.09 3.70 15.47
N ASP A 82 7.03 4.39 14.82
CA ASP A 82 7.66 3.99 13.56
C ASP A 82 8.82 3.00 13.77
N ASP A 83 8.65 2.06 14.70
CA ASP A 83 9.65 1.07 15.08
C ASP A 83 9.95 0.06 13.94
N PRO A 84 11.18 0.05 13.39
CA PRO A 84 11.55 -0.82 12.28
C PRO A 84 11.57 -2.32 12.65
N GLU A 85 11.86 -2.68 13.91
CA GLU A 85 11.89 -4.09 14.36
C GLU A 85 10.49 -4.71 14.26
N ARG A 86 9.44 -3.90 14.51
CA ARG A 86 8.04 -4.32 14.34
C ARG A 86 7.65 -4.51 12.87
N ALA A 87 8.42 -3.96 11.94
CA ALA A 87 8.11 -3.89 10.52
C ALA A 87 9.17 -4.56 9.60
N GLU A 88 10.05 -5.40 10.15
CA GLU A 88 11.00 -6.20 9.37
C GLU A 88 10.32 -7.18 8.40
N ARG A 89 9.13 -7.66 8.77
CA ARG A 89 8.36 -8.61 7.96
C ARG A 89 7.57 -7.92 6.83
N PRO A 90 7.19 -8.67 5.78
CA PRO A 90 6.22 -8.20 4.78
C PRO A 90 4.85 -7.85 5.39
N LEU A 91 4.19 -6.85 4.79
CA LEU A 91 2.85 -6.42 5.20
C LEU A 91 1.84 -7.56 5.05
N ARG A 92 1.08 -7.82 6.11
CA ARG A 92 -0.03 -8.78 6.18
C ARG A 92 -1.28 -8.19 5.53
N LYS A 93 -2.26 -9.07 5.27
CA LYS A 93 -3.55 -8.67 4.69
C LYS A 93 -4.21 -7.50 5.44
N SER A 94 -4.37 -7.62 6.76
CA SER A 94 -5.02 -6.59 7.58
C SER A 94 -4.25 -5.25 7.57
N GLU A 95 -2.92 -5.31 7.51
CA GLU A 95 -2.08 -4.12 7.41
C GLU A 95 -2.27 -3.44 6.03
N LEU A 96 -2.35 -4.23 4.95
CA LEU A 96 -2.65 -3.71 3.61
C LEU A 96 -4.06 -3.14 3.50
N GLU A 97 -5.05 -3.73 4.17
CA GLU A 97 -6.43 -3.22 4.19
C GLU A 97 -6.51 -1.83 4.81
N ALA A 98 -5.79 -1.62 5.93
CA ALA A 98 -5.71 -0.32 6.57
C ALA A 98 -5.02 0.72 5.68
N VAL A 99 -3.88 0.37 5.07
CA VAL A 99 -3.19 1.28 4.12
C VAL A 99 -4.08 1.63 2.94
N ALA A 100 -4.74 0.65 2.32
CA ALA A 100 -5.69 0.91 1.24
C ALA A 100 -6.86 1.78 1.72
N SER A 101 -7.32 1.59 2.96
CA SER A 101 -8.39 2.42 3.52
C SER A 101 -7.95 3.86 3.75
N ALA A 102 -6.72 4.10 4.26
CA ALA A 102 -6.19 5.44 4.44
C ALA A 102 -6.06 6.17 3.10
N LEU A 103 -5.57 5.48 2.06
CA LEU A 103 -5.44 6.04 0.70
C LEU A 103 -6.78 6.27 -0.02
N ARG A 104 -7.91 5.73 0.48
CA ARG A 104 -9.25 6.00 -0.05
C ARG A 104 -9.91 7.23 0.57
N ASP A 105 -9.46 7.63 1.76
CA ASP A 105 -10.07 8.72 2.53
C ASP A 105 -9.42 10.10 2.24
N GLU A 106 -8.34 10.12 1.46
CA GLU A 106 -7.65 11.31 0.93
C GLU A 106 -8.16 11.71 -0.46
#